data_AF-A0A6D2IBT3-F1
#
_entry.id   AF-A0A6D2IBT3-F1
#
_cell.length_a   1.000
_cell.length_b   1.000
_cell.length_c   1.000
_cell.angle_alpha   90.00
_cell.angle_beta   90.00
_cell.angle_gamma   90.00
#
_symmetry.space_group_name_H-M   'P 1'
#
loop_
_entity.id
_entity.type
_entity.pdbx_description
1 polymer ?
#
loop_
_entity_poly.entity_id
_entity_poly.type
_entity_poly.pdbx_seq_one_letter_code
_entity_poly.pdbx_strand_id
1 'polypeptide(L)'
;MLWEHGVEAFDVSCQQNFMMRSVLMWTISDFPAYGMLSGWTTHGRLSCPYCKDNTNAFQLKHGRKTSWFDCHRRFLPAEHPYRESMTKFRKNCQVSDGPPPDADGKCMLDELRYFGAEKTVECGGNRHDKVDAYGDLHNWHKKSIFWDLPY
;
A
#
# COMPACT_ATOMS: atom_id res chain seq x y z
N MET A 1 -1.86 -10.78 21.95
CA MET A 1 -1.27 -11.63 23.01
C MET A 1 -0.19 -10.87 23.77
N LEU A 2 0.86 -10.36 23.11
CA LEU A 2 1.87 -9.52 23.77
C LEU A 2 1.33 -8.16 24.26
N TRP A 3 0.26 -7.62 23.69
CA TRP A 3 -0.31 -6.34 24.15
C TRP A 3 -1.31 -6.50 25.30
N GLU A 4 -2.36 -7.32 25.11
CA GLU A 4 -3.44 -7.50 26.07
C GLU A 4 -2.98 -8.11 27.40
N HIS A 5 -2.23 -9.22 27.34
CA HIS A 5 -1.78 -9.95 28.53
C HIS A 5 -0.33 -9.62 28.90
N GLY A 6 0.53 -9.37 27.92
CA GLY A 6 1.97 -9.22 28.14
C GLY A 6 2.68 -10.55 28.42
N VAL A 7 3.98 -10.49 28.62
CA VAL A 7 4.85 -11.61 29.03
C VAL A 7 5.78 -11.14 30.13
N GLU A 8 5.96 -11.96 31.17
CA GLU A 8 6.95 -11.68 32.21
C GLU A 8 8.37 -11.73 31.60
N ALA A 9 9.11 -10.63 31.72
CA ALA A 9 10.47 -10.49 31.23
C ALA A 9 11.37 -9.94 32.33
N PHE A 10 12.61 -10.39 32.37
CA PHE A 10 13.61 -9.91 33.33
C PHE A 10 14.36 -8.70 32.76
N ASP A 11 14.36 -7.58 33.49
CA ASP A 11 15.17 -6.41 33.18
C ASP A 11 16.55 -6.54 33.83
N VAL A 12 17.59 -6.71 33.02
CA VAL A 12 18.98 -6.84 33.48
C VAL A 12 19.50 -5.55 34.13
N SER A 13 19.02 -4.38 33.70
CA SER A 13 19.45 -3.09 34.24
C SER A 13 18.89 -2.84 35.64
N CYS A 14 17.63 -3.23 35.87
CA CYS A 14 16.95 -3.05 37.16
C CYS A 14 16.93 -4.31 38.05
N GLN A 15 17.45 -5.44 37.54
CA GLN A 15 17.48 -6.73 38.22
C GLN A 15 16.11 -7.20 38.75
N GLN A 16 15.05 -6.97 38.00
CA GLN A 16 13.69 -7.33 38.40
C GLN A 16 12.85 -7.82 37.21
N ASN A 17 11.82 -8.61 37.50
CA ASN A 17 10.81 -8.97 36.51
C ASN A 17 9.85 -7.81 36.30
N PHE A 18 9.43 -7.63 35.04
CA PHE A 18 8.35 -6.73 34.68
C PHE A 18 7.45 -7.39 33.62
N MET A 19 6.22 -6.90 33.50
CA MET A 19 5.29 -7.36 32.47
C MET A 19 5.56 -6.62 31.17
N MET A 20 6.28 -7.25 30.23
CA MET A 20 6.56 -6.68 28.93
C MET A 20 5.33 -6.75 28.04
N ARG A 21 4.93 -5.60 27.50
CA ARG A 21 3.92 -5.50 26.44
C ARG A 21 4.54 -4.97 25.17
N SER A 22 4.15 -5.52 24.02
CA SER A 22 4.63 -5.05 22.73
C SER A 22 3.52 -5.03 21.69
N VAL A 23 3.63 -4.06 20.77
CA VAL A 23 2.73 -3.86 19.64
C VAL A 23 3.57 -3.45 18.43
N LEU A 24 3.19 -3.93 17.24
CA LEU A 24 3.77 -3.48 15.98
C LEU A 24 3.10 -2.16 15.58
N MET A 25 3.82 -1.05 15.64
CA MET A 25 3.27 0.26 15.26
C MET A 25 3.38 0.52 13.75
N TRP A 26 4.57 0.34 13.18
CA TRP A 26 4.82 0.50 11.75
C TRP A 26 6.04 -0.31 11.30
N THR A 27 6.09 -0.63 10.01
CA THR A 27 7.25 -1.26 9.36
C THR A 27 7.86 -0.30 8.35
N ILE A 28 9.18 -0.16 8.33
CA ILE A 28 9.90 0.50 7.23
C ILE A 28 10.22 -0.59 6.21
N SER A 29 9.61 -0.50 5.03
CA SER A 29 9.82 -1.45 3.94
C SER A 29 10.09 -0.68 2.65
N ASP A 30 10.91 -1.26 1.78
CA ASP A 30 10.99 -0.78 0.41
C ASP A 30 9.69 -1.13 -0.35
N PHE A 31 9.54 -0.58 -1.55
CA PHE A 31 8.30 -0.75 -2.30
C PHE A 31 8.01 -2.21 -2.70
N PRO A 32 9.00 -3.04 -3.11
CA PRO A 32 8.78 -4.47 -3.30
C PRO A 32 8.36 -5.22 -2.03
N ALA A 33 9.04 -5.01 -0.90
CA ALA A 33 8.71 -5.67 0.37
C ALA A 33 7.34 -5.22 0.88
N TYR A 34 6.96 -3.96 0.67
CA TYR A 34 5.61 -3.47 0.96
C TYR A 34 4.55 -4.34 0.28
N GLY A 35 4.76 -4.77 -0.97
CA GLY A 35 3.80 -5.61 -1.66
C GLY A 35 3.63 -6.98 -1.01
N MET A 36 4.73 -7.56 -0.52
CA MET A 36 4.69 -8.81 0.24
C MET A 36 3.98 -8.67 1.59
N LEU A 37 4.17 -7.54 2.27
CA LEU A 37 3.62 -7.29 3.61
C LEU A 37 2.15 -6.88 3.57
N SER A 38 1.76 -5.99 2.66
CA SER A 38 0.39 -5.46 2.54
C SER A 38 -0.56 -6.45 1.88
N GLY A 39 -0.06 -7.33 1.01
CA GLY A 39 -0.90 -8.13 0.14
C GLY A 39 -1.39 -7.37 -1.10
N TRP A 40 -0.86 -6.18 -1.37
CA TRP A 40 -1.08 -5.41 -2.57
C TRP A 40 0.08 -5.60 -3.56
N THR A 41 -0.21 -5.96 -4.81
CA THR A 41 0.84 -6.08 -5.82
C THR A 41 1.39 -4.71 -6.23
N THR A 42 2.71 -4.56 -6.19
CA THR A 42 3.44 -3.32 -6.53
C THR A 42 3.83 -3.23 -8.01
N HIS A 43 3.20 -4.05 -8.85
CA HIS A 43 3.39 -4.11 -10.30
C HIS A 43 2.13 -3.68 -11.07
N GLY A 44 2.31 -3.42 -12.37
CA GLY A 44 1.20 -3.00 -13.24
C GLY A 44 0.72 -1.58 -12.92
N ARG A 45 -0.34 -1.12 -13.59
CA ARG A 45 -0.84 0.27 -13.51
C ARG A 45 -1.30 0.68 -12.10
N LEU A 46 -1.85 -0.26 -11.36
CA LEU A 46 -2.41 -0.08 -10.02
C LEU A 46 -1.35 -0.26 -8.91
N SER A 47 -0.06 -0.14 -9.22
CA SER A 47 1.02 -0.41 -8.27
C SER A 47 0.94 0.42 -6.99
N CYS A 48 0.46 1.67 -7.07
CA CYS A 48 0.35 2.56 -5.92
C CYS A 48 -0.91 2.23 -5.11
N PRO A 49 -0.79 1.75 -3.85
CA PRO A 49 -1.94 1.40 -3.01
C PRO A 49 -2.73 2.62 -2.54
N TYR A 50 -2.10 3.82 -2.55
CA TYR A 50 -2.75 5.08 -2.18
C TYR A 50 -3.57 5.64 -3.35
N CYS A 51 -3.02 5.61 -4.57
CA CYS A 51 -3.71 6.12 -5.74
C CYS A 51 -4.70 5.12 -6.33
N LYS A 52 -4.42 3.81 -6.21
CA LYS A 52 -5.21 2.73 -6.81
C LYS A 52 -5.52 3.00 -8.29
N ASP A 53 -6.79 3.01 -8.67
CA ASP A 53 -7.32 3.34 -9.99
C ASP A 53 -7.38 4.86 -10.26
N ASN A 54 -7.45 5.67 -9.21
CA ASN A 54 -7.32 7.13 -9.24
C ASN A 54 -5.86 7.56 -9.48
N THR A 55 -5.32 7.17 -10.64
CA THR A 55 -3.94 7.44 -11.05
C THR A 55 -3.85 7.96 -12.49
N ASN A 56 -3.05 9.01 -12.68
CA ASN A 56 -2.73 9.58 -13.99
C ASN A 56 -1.60 8.80 -14.71
N ALA A 57 -1.30 7.58 -14.23
CA ALA A 57 -0.32 6.70 -14.85
C ALA A 57 -0.64 6.50 -16.32
N PHE A 58 0.39 6.26 -17.13
CA PHE A 58 0.23 6.09 -18.57
C PHE A 58 1.23 5.08 -19.11
N GLN A 59 0.93 4.48 -20.25
CA GLN A 59 1.82 3.53 -20.89
C GLN A 59 2.76 4.25 -21.86
N LEU A 60 4.06 3.98 -21.76
CA LEU A 60 5.05 4.51 -22.69
C LEU A 60 4.84 3.89 -24.08
N LYS A 61 4.69 4.73 -25.12
CA LYS A 61 4.36 4.30 -26.49
C LYS A 61 5.27 3.20 -27.04
N HIS A 62 6.59 3.35 -26.85
CA HIS A 62 7.58 2.44 -27.42
C HIS A 62 8.00 1.33 -26.46
N GLY A 63 8.12 1.62 -25.17
CA GLY A 63 8.52 0.64 -24.16
C GLY A 63 7.39 -0.26 -23.67
N ARG A 64 6.12 0.13 -23.90
CA ARG A 64 4.91 -0.53 -23.40
C ARG A 64 4.88 -0.74 -21.88
N LYS A 65 5.74 -0.05 -21.12
CA LYS A 65 5.77 -0.06 -19.66
C LYS A 65 4.87 1.04 -19.12
N THR A 66 4.23 0.77 -17.98
CA THR A 66 3.52 1.82 -17.25
C THR A 66 4.52 2.78 -16.61
N SER A 67 4.20 4.07 -16.67
CA SER A 67 4.95 5.16 -16.06
C SER A 67 4.04 5.95 -15.14
N TRP A 68 4.59 6.29 -13.96
CA TRP A 68 4.00 7.21 -12.98
C TRP A 68 4.71 8.55 -12.95
N PHE A 69 5.56 8.82 -13.95
CA PHE A 69 6.15 10.13 -14.12
C PHE A 69 5.04 11.17 -14.11
N ASP A 70 5.24 12.23 -13.34
CA ASP A 70 4.31 13.36 -13.24
C ASP A 70 2.98 13.11 -12.51
N CYS A 71 2.74 11.91 -11.98
CA CYS A 71 1.50 11.60 -11.25
C CYS A 71 1.46 12.18 -9.83
N HIS A 72 2.60 12.65 -9.31
CA HIS A 72 2.77 13.12 -7.94
C HIS A 72 2.50 14.62 -7.77
N ARG A 73 2.42 15.41 -8.85
CA ARG A 73 2.16 16.86 -8.75
C ARG A 73 0.83 17.18 -8.07
N ARG A 74 -0.14 16.27 -8.17
CA ARG A 74 -1.45 16.37 -7.49
C ARG A 74 -1.36 16.36 -5.96
N PHE A 75 -0.22 16.01 -5.37
CA PHE A 75 0.01 16.08 -3.92
C PHE A 75 0.59 17.42 -3.47
N LEU A 76 0.99 18.29 -4.40
CA LEU A 76 1.41 19.66 -4.09
C LEU A 76 0.18 20.53 -3.77
N PRO A 77 0.34 21.63 -3.01
CA PRO A 77 -0.72 22.62 -2.82
C PRO A 77 -1.31 23.09 -4.15
N ALA A 78 -2.59 23.46 -4.16
CA ALA A 78 -3.32 23.78 -5.38
C ALA A 78 -2.67 24.93 -6.17
N GLU A 79 -2.13 25.92 -5.48
CA GLU A 79 -1.48 27.12 -6.04
C GLU A 79 0.01 26.91 -6.33
N HIS A 80 0.54 25.69 -6.17
CA HIS A 80 1.96 25.43 -6.34
C HIS A 80 2.38 25.61 -7.82
N PRO A 81 3.40 26.42 -8.16
CA PRO A 81 3.75 26.75 -9.56
C PRO A 81 4.05 25.54 -10.46
N TYR A 82 4.49 24.43 -9.88
CA TYR A 82 4.75 23.20 -10.63
C TYR A 82 3.49 22.53 -11.16
N ARG A 83 2.32 22.73 -10.54
CA ARG A 83 1.03 22.22 -11.05
C ARG A 83 0.65 22.84 -12.40
N GLU A 84 0.98 24.11 -12.59
CA GLU A 84 0.71 24.85 -13.83
C GLU A 84 1.81 24.70 -14.89
N SER A 85 2.97 24.15 -14.52
CA SER A 85 4.11 24.03 -15.42
C SER A 85 3.83 23.04 -16.55
N MET A 86 3.82 23.55 -17.78
CA MET A 86 3.60 22.76 -19.01
C MET A 86 4.89 22.34 -19.72
N THR A 87 6.05 22.76 -19.21
CA THR A 87 7.36 22.58 -19.86
C THR A 87 8.36 21.77 -19.05
N LYS A 88 8.28 21.80 -17.70
CA LYS A 88 9.23 21.09 -16.83
C LYS A 88 8.91 19.60 -16.63
N PHE A 89 7.67 19.20 -16.92
CA PHE A 89 7.17 17.84 -16.71
C PHE A 89 6.60 17.26 -18.01
N ARG A 90 5.41 16.66 -17.98
CA ARG A 90 4.74 16.24 -19.21
C ARG A 90 4.33 17.47 -20.01
N LYS A 91 4.76 17.50 -21.27
CA LYS A 91 4.47 18.59 -22.20
C LYS A 91 2.96 18.85 -22.27
N ASN A 92 2.58 20.12 -22.16
CA ASN A 92 1.19 20.59 -22.25
C ASN A 92 0.24 19.93 -21.24
N CYS A 93 0.75 19.56 -20.06
CA CYS A 93 -0.05 18.96 -19.00
C CYS A 93 -0.06 19.86 -17.76
N GLN A 94 -1.24 20.39 -17.42
CA GLN A 94 -1.53 21.06 -16.16
C GLN A 94 -2.26 20.08 -15.23
N VAL A 95 -2.05 20.24 -13.92
CA VAL A 95 -2.59 19.36 -12.88
C VAL A 95 -3.48 20.18 -11.96
N SER A 96 -4.79 20.00 -12.09
CA SER A 96 -5.81 20.63 -11.24
C SER A 96 -6.37 19.68 -10.19
N ASP A 97 -6.27 18.36 -10.39
CA ASP A 97 -6.74 17.36 -9.46
C ASP A 97 -5.99 17.41 -8.12
N GLY A 98 -6.74 17.20 -7.03
CA GLY A 98 -6.18 17.00 -5.69
C GLY A 98 -5.62 15.59 -5.52
N PRO A 99 -4.94 15.28 -4.40
CA PRO A 99 -4.55 13.91 -4.10
C PRO A 99 -5.78 13.00 -4.01
N PRO A 100 -5.62 11.67 -4.18
CA PRO A 100 -6.69 10.74 -3.85
C PRO A 100 -7.09 10.91 -2.37
N PRO A 101 -8.35 10.59 -2.00
CA PRO A 101 -8.77 10.62 -0.60
C PRO A 101 -7.87 9.75 0.27
N ASP A 102 -7.64 10.19 1.51
CA ASP A 102 -6.92 9.39 2.48
C ASP A 102 -7.62 8.04 2.67
N ALA A 103 -6.82 6.99 2.66
CA ALA A 103 -7.34 5.65 2.76
C ALA A 103 -7.46 5.25 4.22
N ASP A 104 -8.70 5.00 4.66
CA ASP A 104 -9.01 4.48 5.98
C ASP A 104 -8.80 2.95 6.03
N GLY A 105 -8.25 2.45 7.13
CA GLY A 105 -7.94 1.04 7.30
C GLY A 105 -9.19 0.15 7.21
N LYS A 106 -10.34 0.62 7.72
CA LYS A 106 -11.60 -0.12 7.60
C LYS A 106 -12.07 -0.19 6.15
N CYS A 107 -12.04 0.94 5.43
CA CYS A 107 -12.37 0.97 4.00
C CYS A 107 -11.45 0.04 3.17
N MET A 108 -10.15 -0.01 3.48
CA MET A 108 -9.24 -0.96 2.83
C MET A 108 -9.63 -2.42 3.10
N LEU A 109 -9.97 -2.75 4.35
CA LEU A 109 -10.37 -4.10 4.73
C LEU A 109 -11.70 -4.51 4.07
N ASP A 110 -12.66 -3.60 4.00
CA ASP A 110 -13.96 -3.83 3.35
C ASP A 110 -13.80 -4.00 1.83
N GLU A 111 -12.90 -3.24 1.19
CA GLU A 111 -12.54 -3.43 -0.23
C GLU A 111 -11.86 -4.79 -0.46
N LEU A 112 -10.92 -5.17 0.40
CA LEU A 112 -10.23 -6.47 0.35
C LEU A 112 -11.25 -7.62 0.45
N ARG A 113 -12.24 -7.50 1.34
CA ARG A 113 -13.37 -8.42 1.49
C ARG A 113 -14.26 -8.47 0.27
N TYR A 114 -14.62 -7.30 -0.26
CA TYR A 114 -15.47 -7.18 -1.44
C TYR A 114 -14.90 -7.95 -2.64
N PHE A 115 -13.58 -7.86 -2.86
CA PHE A 115 -12.92 -8.62 -3.91
C PHE A 115 -12.63 -10.08 -3.55
N GLY A 116 -12.89 -10.53 -2.32
CA GLY A 116 -12.66 -11.91 -1.89
C GLY A 116 -11.19 -12.25 -1.63
N ALA A 117 -10.35 -11.26 -1.35
CA ALA A 117 -8.92 -11.43 -1.08
C ALA A 117 -8.60 -11.78 0.39
N GLU A 118 -9.60 -12.17 1.20
CA GLU A 118 -9.42 -12.50 2.63
C GLU A 118 -8.60 -13.75 2.90
N LYS A 119 -8.46 -14.64 1.91
CA LYS A 119 -7.67 -15.86 2.07
C LYS A 119 -6.23 -15.63 1.64
N THR A 120 -5.31 -15.89 2.55
CA THR A 120 -3.89 -16.05 2.21
C THR A 120 -3.70 -17.44 1.62
N VAL A 121 -3.11 -17.53 0.43
CA VAL A 121 -2.79 -18.83 -0.20
C VAL A 121 -1.88 -19.65 0.72
N GLU A 122 -2.22 -20.93 0.94
CA GLU A 122 -1.51 -21.80 1.88
C GLU A 122 -0.07 -22.13 1.44
N CYS A 123 0.23 -22.03 0.14
CA CYS A 123 1.55 -22.24 -0.42
C CYS A 123 1.99 -21.03 -1.27
N GLY A 124 3.24 -20.59 -1.13
CA GLY A 124 3.82 -19.57 -2.02
C GLY A 124 4.15 -20.14 -3.40
N GLY A 125 4.03 -19.35 -4.48
CA GLY A 125 4.39 -19.79 -5.83
C GLY A 125 3.72 -19.03 -6.97
N ASN A 126 4.07 -19.37 -8.22
CA ASN A 126 3.60 -18.69 -9.44
C ASN A 126 2.24 -19.20 -9.99
N ARG A 127 1.55 -20.11 -9.28
CA ARG A 127 0.34 -20.80 -9.77
C ARG A 127 -0.85 -20.61 -8.85
N HIS A 128 -1.19 -19.35 -8.59
CA HIS A 128 -2.37 -19.01 -7.80
C HIS A 128 -3.50 -18.54 -8.70
N ASP A 129 -4.71 -19.00 -8.39
CA ASP A 129 -5.91 -18.41 -8.93
C ASP A 129 -5.93 -16.94 -8.54
N LYS A 130 -6.05 -16.08 -9.55
CA LYS A 130 -6.14 -14.66 -9.32
C LYS A 130 -7.46 -14.35 -8.65
N VAL A 131 -7.43 -13.44 -7.69
CA VAL A 131 -8.63 -12.80 -7.18
C VAL A 131 -9.38 -12.17 -8.36
N ASP A 132 -10.71 -12.28 -8.38
CA ASP A 132 -11.51 -11.77 -9.49
C ASP A 132 -11.28 -10.27 -9.69
N ALA A 133 -11.18 -9.80 -10.94
CA ALA A 133 -10.79 -8.43 -11.31
C ALA A 133 -9.38 -7.96 -10.89
N TYR A 134 -8.50 -8.86 -10.44
CA TYR A 134 -7.09 -8.55 -10.16
C TYR A 134 -6.35 -8.01 -11.40
N GLY A 135 -5.67 -6.89 -11.22
CA GLY A 135 -4.93 -6.19 -12.26
C GLY A 135 -5.77 -5.20 -13.08
N ASP A 136 -7.10 -5.29 -12.97
CA ASP A 136 -8.06 -4.44 -13.67
C ASP A 136 -8.70 -3.42 -12.73
N LEU A 137 -9.32 -3.88 -11.64
CA LEU A 137 -9.99 -3.01 -10.64
C LEU A 137 -9.16 -2.82 -9.37
N HIS A 138 -8.33 -3.80 -9.00
CA HIS A 138 -7.49 -3.75 -7.80
C HIS A 138 -6.23 -4.59 -7.96
N ASN A 139 -5.31 -4.48 -7.00
CA ASN A 139 -4.08 -5.29 -6.96
C ASN A 139 -3.97 -6.15 -5.68
N TRP A 140 -5.04 -6.30 -4.90
CA TRP A 140 -5.10 -7.28 -3.82
C TRP A 140 -4.84 -8.70 -4.31
N HIS A 141 -3.84 -9.38 -3.74
CA HIS A 141 -3.54 -10.78 -4.01
C HIS A 141 -3.63 -11.67 -2.76
N LYS A 142 -3.64 -11.09 -1.56
CA LYS A 142 -3.83 -11.79 -0.29
C LYS A 142 -4.20 -10.81 0.83
N LYS A 143 -4.66 -11.35 1.96
CA LYS A 143 -4.77 -10.63 3.23
C LYS A 143 -3.42 -10.61 3.95
N SER A 144 -3.00 -9.44 4.43
CA SER A 144 -1.83 -9.33 5.29
C SER A 144 -2.07 -10.03 6.64
N ILE A 145 -1.06 -10.73 7.15
CA ILE A 145 -1.09 -11.28 8.52
C ILE A 145 -1.22 -10.17 9.59
N PHE A 146 -0.85 -8.94 9.25
CA PHE A 146 -1.05 -7.79 10.13
C PHE A 146 -2.53 -7.50 10.39
N TRP A 147 -3.47 -8.01 9.62
CA TRP A 147 -4.89 -7.88 9.98
C TRP A 147 -5.32 -8.85 11.08
N ASP A 148 -4.52 -9.90 11.35
CA ASP A 148 -4.85 -10.99 12.29
C ASP A 148 -3.95 -10.97 13.53
N LEU A 149 -3.02 -10.02 13.62
CA LEU A 149 -2.20 -9.85 14.81
C LEU A 149 -3.07 -9.41 16.00
N PRO A 150 -2.84 -9.96 17.20
CA PRO A 150 -3.68 -9.74 18.36
C PRO A 150 -3.27 -8.46 19.11
N TYR A 151 -3.48 -7.31 18.46
CA TYR A 151 -3.34 -5.97 19.06
C TYR A 151 -4.47 -5.70 20.04
#